data_AF-A0A9W5VPE5-F1
#
_entry.id   AF-A0A9W5VPE5-F1
#
_cell.length_a   1.000
_cell.length_b   1.000
_cell.length_c   1.000
_cell.angle_alpha   90.00
_cell.angle_beta   90.00
_cell.angle_gamma   90.00
#
_symmetry.space_group_name_H-M   'P 1'
#
loop_
_entity.id
_entity.type
_entity.pdbx_description
1 polymer ?
#
loop_
_entity_poly.entity_id
_entity_poly.type
_entity_poly.pdbx_seq_one_letter_code
_entity_poly.pdbx_strand_id
1 'polypeptide(L)'
;MDILKNYARMVNKEPTEVTSVRIPKSLHRSFKKHCENYGLGIAEAINILIRNELGDAYKQHLHEDESNKLQEKLSQKSPSPQKVTAKSSLRKQSGRFLTTEYQVDGDLPCPICGEWKSSTNFARHVKTNHKKTTQEIFTENHEKAISMVKARTSQI
;
A
#
# COMPACT_ATOMS: atom_id res chain seq x y z
N MET A 1 2.38 -30.86 14.58
CA MET A 1 2.70 -30.79 13.13
C MET A 1 1.37 -30.56 12.41
N ASP A 2 1.05 -29.32 12.08
CA ASP A 2 -0.23 -28.99 11.44
C ASP A 2 -0.17 -29.23 9.93
N ILE A 3 -0.76 -30.35 9.49
CA ILE A 3 -0.86 -30.78 8.09
C ILE A 3 -1.57 -29.72 7.23
N LEU A 4 -2.46 -28.92 7.83
CA LEU A 4 -3.22 -27.87 7.15
C LEU A 4 -2.36 -26.67 6.70
N LYS A 5 -1.17 -26.45 7.31
CA LYS A 5 -0.25 -25.41 6.83
C LYS A 5 0.28 -25.69 5.42
N ASN A 6 0.34 -26.95 5.00
CA ASN A 6 0.81 -27.33 3.66
C ASN A 6 -0.23 -27.10 2.57
N TYR A 7 -1.51 -26.94 2.95
CA TYR A 7 -2.62 -26.63 2.06
C TYR A 7 -2.99 -25.13 2.09
N ALA A 8 -2.35 -24.35 2.96
CA ALA A 8 -2.49 -22.91 2.96
C ALA A 8 -1.93 -22.38 1.64
N ARG A 9 -2.81 -21.83 0.78
CA ARG A 9 -2.41 -21.18 -0.47
C ARG A 9 -1.37 -20.13 -0.15
N MET A 10 -0.13 -20.35 -0.57
CA MET A 10 0.89 -19.31 -0.57
C MET A 10 0.46 -18.28 -1.61
N VAL A 11 -0.25 -17.24 -1.17
CA VAL A 11 -0.61 -16.10 -2.02
C VAL A 11 0.60 -15.17 -2.08
N ASN A 12 1.72 -15.66 -2.60
CA ASN A 12 2.90 -14.85 -2.90
C ASN A 12 2.63 -14.03 -4.16
N LYS A 13 1.65 -13.11 -4.08
CA LYS A 13 1.49 -12.09 -5.11
C LYS A 13 2.53 -11.01 -4.83
N GLU A 14 3.31 -10.69 -5.85
CA GLU A 14 4.25 -9.57 -5.79
C GLU A 14 3.48 -8.30 -5.36
N PRO A 15 4.00 -7.52 -4.40
CA PRO A 15 3.34 -6.31 -3.94
C PRO A 15 3.15 -5.36 -5.13
N THR A 16 1.91 -5.02 -5.43
CA THR A 16 1.57 -4.09 -6.53
C THR A 16 1.49 -2.66 -6.01
N GLU A 17 2.13 -1.73 -6.72
CA GLU A 17 2.01 -0.29 -6.46
C GLU A 17 0.97 0.36 -7.38
N VAL A 18 0.28 1.39 -6.89
CA VAL A 18 -0.72 2.14 -7.66
C VAL A 18 -0.10 3.44 -8.17
N THR A 19 0.08 3.56 -9.48
CA THR A 19 0.52 4.79 -10.13
C THR A 19 -0.70 5.56 -10.67
N SER A 20 -0.88 6.81 -10.23
CA SER A 20 -1.92 7.71 -10.75
C SER A 20 -1.33 8.72 -11.74
N VAL A 21 -1.88 8.80 -12.95
CA VAL A 21 -1.45 9.75 -13.98
C VAL A 21 -2.64 10.57 -14.48
N ARG A 22 -2.42 11.86 -14.78
CA ARG A 22 -3.44 12.71 -15.42
C ARG A 22 -3.33 12.58 -16.93
N ILE A 23 -4.40 12.14 -17.55
CA ILE A 23 -4.48 11.93 -19.00
C ILE A 23 -5.63 12.79 -19.56
N PRO A 24 -5.44 13.47 -20.72
CA PRO A 24 -6.53 14.18 -21.38
C PRO A 24 -7.74 13.27 -21.63
N LYS A 25 -8.95 13.80 -21.42
CA LYS A 25 -10.21 13.02 -21.56
C LYS A 25 -10.36 12.41 -22.95
N SER A 26 -9.96 13.12 -24.00
CA SER A 26 -9.98 12.63 -25.39
C SER A 26 -9.10 11.39 -25.55
N LEU A 27 -7.86 11.45 -25.07
CA LEU A 27 -6.89 10.36 -25.15
C LEU A 27 -7.35 9.14 -24.35
N HIS A 28 -7.83 9.35 -23.12
CA HIS A 28 -8.38 8.26 -22.30
C HIS A 28 -9.57 7.57 -22.97
N ARG A 29 -10.46 8.33 -23.61
CA ARG A 29 -11.64 7.77 -24.31
C ARG A 29 -11.24 6.93 -25.51
N SER A 30 -10.27 7.41 -26.31
CA SER A 30 -9.74 6.67 -27.44
C SER A 30 -9.02 5.40 -26.99
N PHE A 31 -8.20 5.49 -25.94
CA PHE A 31 -7.51 4.33 -25.37
C PHE A 31 -8.49 3.30 -24.82
N LYS A 32 -9.52 3.71 -24.07
CA LYS A 32 -10.54 2.81 -23.55
C LYS A 32 -11.24 2.02 -24.65
N LYS A 33 -11.68 2.69 -25.74
CA LYS A 33 -12.28 2.02 -26.90
C LYS A 33 -11.31 1.03 -27.54
N HIS A 34 -10.04 1.40 -27.64
CA HIS A 34 -9.01 0.53 -28.19
C HIS A 34 -8.86 -0.74 -27.33
N CYS A 35 -8.76 -0.61 -26.00
CA CYS A 35 -8.70 -1.76 -25.09
C CYS A 35 -9.94 -2.66 -25.19
N GLU A 36 -11.14 -2.07 -25.25
CA GLU A 36 -12.41 -2.79 -25.38
C GLU A 36 -12.46 -3.64 -26.67
N ASN A 37 -11.89 -3.15 -27.78
CA ASN A 37 -11.81 -3.90 -29.04
C ASN A 37 -10.95 -5.17 -28.93
N TYR A 38 -9.99 -5.21 -27.99
CA TYR A 38 -9.15 -6.37 -27.72
C TYR A 38 -9.64 -7.17 -26.50
N GLY A 39 -10.78 -6.81 -25.89
CA GLY A 39 -11.29 -7.46 -24.69
C GLY A 39 -10.42 -7.25 -23.45
N LEU A 40 -9.60 -6.21 -23.41
CA LEU A 40 -8.67 -5.93 -22.32
C LEU A 40 -9.23 -4.84 -21.39
N GLY A 41 -9.03 -5.02 -20.08
CA GLY A 41 -9.17 -3.93 -19.12
C GLY A 41 -8.11 -2.86 -19.31
N ILE A 42 -8.42 -1.61 -18.97
CA ILE A 42 -7.46 -0.48 -19.06
C ILE A 42 -6.18 -0.78 -18.26
N ALA A 43 -6.32 -1.34 -17.05
CA ALA A 43 -5.18 -1.70 -16.20
C ALA A 43 -4.32 -2.83 -16.80
N GLU A 44 -4.96 -3.83 -17.42
CA GLU A 44 -4.25 -4.93 -18.08
C GLU A 44 -3.49 -4.43 -19.30
N ALA A 45 -4.13 -3.61 -20.13
CA ALA A 45 -3.49 -2.98 -21.28
C ALA A 45 -2.29 -2.12 -20.85
N ILE A 46 -2.42 -1.33 -19.79
CA ILE A 46 -1.31 -0.54 -19.24
C ILE A 46 -0.17 -1.44 -18.76
N ASN A 47 -0.47 -2.51 -18.02
CA ASN A 47 0.55 -3.44 -17.53
C ASN A 47 1.29 -4.14 -18.68
N ILE A 48 0.56 -4.54 -19.73
CA ILE A 48 1.15 -5.12 -20.95
C ILE A 48 2.07 -4.11 -21.63
N LEU A 49 1.63 -2.86 -21.79
CA LEU A 49 2.44 -1.80 -22.40
C LEU A 49 3.71 -1.52 -21.60
N ILE A 50 3.61 -1.44 -20.27
CA ILE A 50 4.77 -1.24 -19.38
C ILE A 50 5.76 -2.41 -19.51
N ARG A 51 5.27 -3.66 -19.49
CA ARG A 51 6.12 -4.84 -19.67
C ARG A 51 6.80 -4.88 -21.02
N ASN A 52 6.08 -4.49 -22.08
CA ASN A 52 6.62 -4.45 -23.43
C ASN A 52 7.68 -3.34 -23.58
N GLU A 53 7.45 -2.18 -22.98
CA GLU A 53 8.39 -1.05 -23.01
C GLU A 53 9.68 -1.34 -22.23
N LEU A 54 9.57 -1.98 -21.06
CA LEU A 54 10.72 -2.34 -20.22
C LEU A 54 11.50 -3.56 -20.75
N GLY A 55 10.93 -4.32 -21.68
CA GLY A 55 11.57 -5.49 -22.30
C GLY A 55 12.02 -6.57 -21.31
N ASP A 56 13.00 -7.38 -21.72
CA ASP A 56 13.56 -8.47 -20.90
C ASP A 56 14.36 -8.00 -19.67
N ALA A 57 14.61 -6.70 -19.51
CA ALA A 57 15.27 -6.13 -18.32
C ALA A 57 14.45 -6.36 -17.05
N TYR A 58 13.12 -6.48 -17.15
CA TYR A 58 12.25 -6.84 -16.02
C TYR A 58 12.34 -8.34 -15.65
N LYS A 59 12.67 -9.22 -16.61
CA LYS A 59 12.75 -10.67 -16.35
C LYS A 59 14.00 -11.08 -15.56
N GLN A 60 15.10 -10.32 -15.65
CA GLN A 60 16.32 -10.61 -14.88
C GLN A 60 16.10 -10.49 -13.36
N HIS A 61 15.27 -9.54 -12.90
CA HIS A 61 15.03 -9.33 -11.47
C HIS A 61 14.09 -10.39 -10.83
N LEU A 62 13.34 -11.16 -11.63
CA LEU A 62 12.45 -12.21 -11.13
C LEU A 62 13.11 -13.59 -11.05
N HIS A 63 14.24 -13.82 -11.72
CA HIS A 63 14.88 -15.13 -11.79
C HIS A 63 16.19 -15.24 -10.97
N GLU A 64 16.75 -14.13 -10.47
CA GLU A 64 18.00 -14.17 -9.68
C GLU A 64 17.81 -14.52 -8.19
N ASP A 65 16.59 -14.43 -7.63
CA ASP A 65 16.38 -14.66 -6.19
C ASP A 65 15.93 -16.10 -5.84
N GLU A 66 15.35 -16.87 -6.77
CA GLU A 66 14.88 -18.25 -6.49
C GLU A 66 15.87 -19.37 -6.87
N SER A 67 16.90 -19.11 -7.68
CA SER A 67 17.87 -20.16 -8.07
C SER A 67 19.08 -20.32 -7.14
N ASN A 68 19.39 -19.36 -6.25
CA ASN A 68 20.62 -19.39 -5.44
C ASN A 68 20.47 -20.01 -4.03
N LYS A 69 19.34 -20.64 -3.68
CA LYS A 69 19.15 -21.27 -2.35
C LYS A 69 19.23 -22.80 -2.30
N LEU A 70 19.46 -23.51 -3.42
CA LEU A 70 19.43 -24.99 -3.44
C LEU A 70 20.70 -25.69 -3.96
N GLN A 71 21.76 -24.97 -4.30
CA GLN A 71 23.10 -25.51 -4.55
C GLN A 71 24.05 -24.48 -3.94
N GLU A 72 24.93 -24.72 -2.96
CA GLU A 72 25.83 -25.83 -2.73
C GLU A 72 26.01 -26.05 -1.22
N LYS A 73 25.65 -27.23 -0.72
CA LYS A 73 26.44 -27.87 0.32
C LYS A 73 27.39 -28.81 -0.41
N LEU A 74 28.68 -28.49 -0.40
CA LEU A 74 29.85 -29.41 -0.34
C LEU A 74 31.05 -28.85 -1.14
N SER A 75 31.92 -28.06 -0.50
CA SER A 75 33.34 -28.42 -0.28
C SER A 75 34.22 -27.22 0.09
N GLN A 76 35.16 -27.48 0.99
CA GLN A 76 36.08 -26.54 1.65
C GLN A 76 37.23 -26.08 0.73
N LYS A 77 37.64 -24.79 0.82
CA LYS A 77 38.99 -24.33 1.25
C LYS A 77 39.11 -22.79 1.18
N SER A 78 39.62 -22.18 2.24
CA SER A 78 40.05 -20.77 2.41
C SER A 78 41.34 -20.44 1.60
N PRO A 79 41.91 -19.20 1.59
CA PRO A 79 41.50 -17.92 2.24
C PRO A 79 41.62 -16.60 1.39
N SER A 80 40.83 -15.56 1.72
CA SER A 80 41.04 -14.06 1.71
C SER A 80 41.71 -13.31 0.51
N PRO A 81 41.65 -11.95 0.36
CA PRO A 81 41.12 -10.87 1.22
C PRO A 81 40.30 -9.70 0.56
N GLN A 82 39.56 -8.95 1.41
CA GLN A 82 39.31 -7.48 1.45
C GLN A 82 38.61 -6.69 0.31
N LYS A 83 37.50 -5.99 0.63
CA LYS A 83 37.45 -4.52 0.84
C LYS A 83 36.07 -3.95 1.27
N VAL A 84 36.06 -3.40 2.49
CA VAL A 84 35.38 -2.21 3.05
C VAL A 84 34.22 -1.46 2.33
N THR A 85 33.16 -1.27 3.12
CA THR A 85 32.32 -0.07 3.39
C THR A 85 31.40 0.54 2.33
N ALA A 86 30.09 0.59 2.64
CA ALA A 86 29.36 1.85 2.89
C ALA A 86 28.01 1.60 3.59
N LYS A 87 27.78 2.29 4.72
CA LYS A 87 26.49 2.41 5.41
C LYS A 87 25.55 3.30 4.57
N SER A 88 24.28 2.94 4.44
CA SER A 88 23.22 3.95 4.25
C SER A 88 21.92 3.53 4.95
N SER A 89 21.30 4.53 5.57
CA SER A 89 20.31 4.45 6.66
C SER A 89 19.00 3.73 6.32
N LEU A 90 18.48 3.00 7.32
CA LEU A 90 17.07 2.62 7.41
C LEU A 90 16.17 3.85 7.31
N ARG A 91 15.46 4.00 6.19
CA ARG A 91 14.38 4.98 6.05
C ARG A 91 13.11 4.32 6.61
N LYS A 92 12.71 4.72 7.83
CA LYS A 92 11.46 4.30 8.48
C LYS A 92 10.29 4.50 7.51
N GLN A 93 9.60 3.41 7.16
CA GLN A 93 8.34 3.47 6.44
C GLN A 93 7.32 4.22 7.32
N SER A 94 6.88 5.39 6.86
CA SER A 94 5.80 6.13 7.51
C SER A 94 4.49 5.41 7.20
N GLY A 95 4.02 4.60 8.15
CA GLY A 95 2.74 3.92 8.07
C GLY A 95 1.61 4.94 7.93
N ARG A 96 0.79 4.82 6.89
CA ARG A 96 -0.41 5.64 6.69
C ARG A 96 -1.38 5.34 7.84
N PHE A 97 -1.67 6.34 8.67
CA PHE A 97 -2.61 6.19 9.78
C PHE A 97 -4.00 5.77 9.28
N LEU A 98 -4.44 4.56 9.62
CA LEU A 98 -5.78 4.08 9.30
C LEU A 98 -6.79 4.67 10.28
N THR A 99 -7.80 5.38 9.77
CA THR A 99 -8.90 5.94 10.56
C THR A 99 -10.15 5.06 10.57
N THR A 100 -10.06 3.85 10.00
CA THR A 100 -11.20 2.93 9.85
C THR A 100 -11.81 2.52 11.19
N GLU A 101 -11.01 2.49 12.26
CA GLU A 101 -11.45 2.12 13.61
C GLU A 101 -12.40 3.14 14.24
N TYR A 102 -12.41 4.39 13.76
CA TYR A 102 -13.24 5.47 14.30
C TYR A 102 -14.41 5.82 13.37
N GLN A 103 -14.56 5.11 12.26
CA GLN A 103 -15.52 5.45 11.23
C GLN A 103 -16.88 4.80 11.51
N VAL A 104 -17.93 5.62 11.60
CA VAL A 104 -19.32 5.17 11.73
C VAL A 104 -20.14 5.81 10.60
N ASP A 105 -20.81 4.98 9.81
CA ASP A 105 -21.63 5.40 8.64
C ASP A 105 -20.93 6.34 7.65
N GLY A 106 -19.60 6.19 7.49
CA GLY A 106 -18.83 7.05 6.59
C GLY A 106 -18.31 8.35 7.23
N ASP A 107 -18.67 8.64 8.48
CA ASP A 107 -18.25 9.81 9.24
C ASP A 107 -17.18 9.49 10.28
N LEU A 108 -16.37 10.50 10.63
CA LEU A 108 -15.36 10.47 11.68
C LEU A 108 -15.70 11.50 12.77
N PRO A 109 -15.53 11.14 14.05
CA PRO A 109 -15.73 12.07 15.15
C PRO A 109 -14.53 13.02 15.27
N CYS A 110 -14.79 14.31 15.48
CA CYS A 110 -13.77 15.26 15.89
C CYS A 110 -13.79 15.39 17.42
N PRO A 111 -12.81 14.86 18.17
CA PRO A 111 -12.81 14.91 19.64
C PRO A 111 -12.59 16.32 20.20
N ILE A 112 -12.13 17.27 19.38
CA ILE A 112 -11.94 18.67 19.76
C ILE A 112 -13.26 19.46 19.60
N CYS A 113 -13.97 19.27 18.48
CA CYS A 113 -15.24 19.95 18.22
C CYS A 113 -16.46 19.26 18.87
N GLY A 114 -16.38 17.96 19.16
CA GLY A 114 -17.55 17.16 19.54
C GLY A 114 -18.51 16.87 18.38
N GLU A 115 -18.12 17.20 17.14
CA GLU A 115 -18.95 17.04 15.95
C GLU A 115 -18.48 15.86 15.10
N TRP A 116 -19.42 15.29 14.35
CA TRP A 116 -19.14 14.31 13.31
C TRP A 116 -18.92 14.99 11.96
N LYS A 117 -17.88 14.58 11.25
CA LYS A 117 -17.58 15.07 9.90
C LYS A 117 -17.35 13.90 8.97
N SER A 118 -17.82 14.03 7.73
CA SER A 118 -17.55 13.04 6.68
C SER A 118 -16.06 12.71 6.58
N SER A 119 -15.74 11.41 6.51
CA SER A 119 -14.36 10.92 6.42
C SER A 119 -13.54 11.57 5.31
N THR A 120 -14.17 11.83 4.16
CA THR A 120 -13.53 12.47 3.00
C THR A 120 -13.10 13.91 3.26
N ASN A 121 -13.81 14.62 4.15
CA ASN A 121 -13.55 16.01 4.50
C ASN A 121 -12.84 16.19 5.85
N PHE A 122 -12.66 15.10 6.61
CA PHE A 122 -12.09 15.14 7.95
C PHE A 122 -10.66 15.70 7.97
N ALA A 123 -9.79 15.24 7.06
CA ALA A 123 -8.42 15.73 6.97
C ALA A 123 -8.35 17.25 6.69
N ARG A 124 -9.27 17.76 5.85
CA ARG A 124 -9.39 19.20 5.61
C ARG A 124 -9.84 19.93 6.87
N HIS A 125 -10.89 19.45 7.53
CA HIS A 125 -11.42 20.04 8.77
C HIS A 125 -10.33 20.15 9.85
N VAL A 126 -9.56 19.08 10.06
CA VAL A 126 -8.48 19.01 11.05
C VAL A 126 -7.38 20.01 10.74
N LYS A 127 -6.97 20.11 9.47
CA LYS A 127 -5.95 21.06 9.03
C LYS A 127 -6.39 22.52 9.15
N THR A 128 -7.64 22.84 8.82
CA THR A 128 -8.14 24.23 8.82
C THR A 128 -8.52 24.74 10.20
N ASN A 129 -9.15 23.90 11.03
CA ASN A 129 -9.70 24.34 12.31
C ASN A 129 -8.74 24.09 13.48
N HIS A 130 -7.96 23.02 13.41
CA HIS A 130 -7.13 22.57 14.55
C HIS A 130 -5.63 22.67 14.28
N LYS A 131 -5.22 22.99 13.04
CA LYS A 131 -3.80 23.07 12.60
C LYS A 131 -2.97 21.83 12.96
N LYS A 132 -3.63 20.69 13.15
CA LYS A 132 -3.02 19.39 13.46
C LYS A 132 -3.20 18.43 12.29
N THR A 133 -2.56 17.27 12.36
CA THR A 133 -2.81 16.14 11.47
C THR A 133 -3.90 15.23 12.04
N THR A 134 -4.54 14.46 11.16
CA THR A 134 -5.54 13.46 11.56
C THR A 134 -4.96 12.43 12.54
N GLN A 135 -3.71 12.01 12.32
CA GLN A 135 -3.01 11.10 13.22
C GLN A 135 -2.81 11.70 14.61
N GLU A 136 -2.35 12.95 14.70
CA GLU A 136 -2.13 13.62 15.99
C GLU A 136 -3.44 13.74 16.78
N ILE A 137 -4.54 14.11 16.13
CA ILE A 137 -5.83 14.26 16.81
C ILE A 137 -6.32 12.92 17.41
N PHE A 138 -6.24 11.84 16.65
CA PHE A 138 -6.68 10.52 17.13
C PHE A 138 -5.68 9.88 18.10
N THR A 139 -4.39 10.23 18.02
CA THR A 139 -3.38 9.72 18.97
C THR A 139 -3.49 10.45 20.32
N GLU A 140 -3.66 11.77 20.32
CA GLU A 140 -3.76 12.57 21.55
C GLU A 140 -5.13 12.44 22.23
N ASN A 141 -6.20 12.26 21.45
CA ASN A 141 -7.57 12.23 21.98
C ASN A 141 -8.28 10.89 21.70
N HIS A 142 -7.50 9.80 21.72
CA HIS A 142 -7.95 8.45 21.39
C HIS A 142 -9.19 8.03 22.18
N GLU A 143 -9.15 8.17 23.51
CA GLU A 143 -10.24 7.76 24.40
C GLU A 143 -11.54 8.53 24.14
N LYS A 144 -11.43 9.82 23.84
CA LYS A 144 -12.57 10.68 23.54
C LYS A 144 -13.17 10.39 22.16
N ALA A 145 -12.33 10.04 21.18
CA ALA A 145 -12.82 9.58 19.88
C ALA A 145 -13.58 8.24 20.01
N ILE A 146 -13.05 7.30 20.80
CA ILE A 146 -13.72 6.01 21.06
C ILE A 146 -15.04 6.19 21.80
N SER A 147 -15.10 7.07 22.81
CA SER A 147 -16.34 7.28 23.56
C SER A 147 -17.45 7.87 22.67
N MET A 148 -17.11 8.77 21.75
CA MET A 148 -18.04 9.28 20.74
C MET A 148 -18.53 8.18 19.80
N VAL A 149 -17.64 7.31 19.31
CA VAL A 149 -18.00 6.15 18.48
C VAL A 149 -18.98 5.25 19.22
N LYS A 150 -18.65 4.86 20.46
CA LYS A 150 -19.52 4.03 21.31
C LYS A 150 -20.90 4.67 21.50
N ALA A 151 -20.94 5.97 21.80
CA ALA A 151 -22.20 6.69 22.00
C ALA A 151 -23.09 6.71 20.76
N ARG A 152 -22.52 6.78 19.54
CA ARG A 152 -23.28 6.75 18.28
C ARG A 152 -23.71 5.32 17.92
N THR A 153 -22.87 4.32 18.15
CA THR A 153 -23.22 2.91 17.92
C THR A 153 -24.23 2.35 18.92
N SER A 154 -24.35 2.92 20.12
CA SER A 154 -25.36 2.52 21.12
C SER A 154 -26.74 3.18 20.90
N GLN A 155 -26.84 4.15 19.99
CA GLN A 155 -28.09 4.82 19.61
C GLN A 155 -28.70 4.28 18.30
N ILE A 156 -28.02 3.31 17.67
CA ILE A 156 -28.46 2.52 16.53
C ILE A 156 -28.94 1.16 17.06
#